data_AF-A0A5C9BB65-F1
#
_entry.id   AF-A0A5C9BB65-F1
#
_cell.length_a   1.000
_cell.length_b   1.000
_cell.length_c   1.000
_cell.angle_alpha   90.00
_cell.angle_beta   90.00
_cell.angle_gamma   90.00
#
_symmetry.space_group_name_H-M   'P 1'
#
loop_
_entity.id
_entity.type
_entity.pdbx_description
1 polymer ?
#
loop_
_entity_poly.entity_id
_entity_poly.type
_entity_poly.pdbx_seq_one_letter_code
_entity_poly.pdbx_strand_id
1 'polypeptide(L)'
;MASDDDKRLGKYLLRSKLGQGGMGTVYLATDTRLKREVAIKVLSKELARNDAAVKRFLREARAAARLNHPNVVGVYDVDQQRGVC
;
A
#
# COMPACT_ATOMS: atom_id res chain seq x y z
N MET A 1 -16.39 -1.11 19.79
CA MET A 1 -14.92 -1.09 19.84
C MET A 1 -14.44 -2.07 18.78
N ALA A 2 -13.97 -1.59 17.62
CA ALA A 2 -13.45 -2.46 16.56
C ALA A 2 -12.06 -2.95 17.00
N SER A 3 -11.91 -4.26 17.15
CA SER A 3 -10.70 -4.97 17.55
C SER A 3 -9.52 -4.63 16.63
N ASP A 4 -8.35 -4.38 17.21
CA ASP A 4 -7.11 -3.94 16.51
C ASP A 4 -6.60 -4.93 15.44
N ASP A 5 -7.13 -6.15 15.36
CA ASP A 5 -6.78 -7.16 14.36
C ASP A 5 -7.32 -6.85 12.95
N ASP A 6 -8.41 -6.08 12.81
CA ASP A 6 -8.96 -5.67 11.50
C ASP A 6 -8.13 -4.58 10.80
N LYS A 7 -7.13 -4.02 11.48
CA LYS A 7 -6.28 -2.93 10.98
C LYS A 7 -4.88 -3.37 10.61
N ARG A 8 -4.61 -4.66 10.43
CA ARG A 8 -3.27 -5.13 10.07
C ARG A 8 -3.20 -5.62 8.63
N LEU A 9 -2.18 -5.16 7.91
CA LEU A 9 -1.76 -5.69 6.63
C LEU A 9 -0.32 -6.20 6.78
N GLY A 10 -0.16 -7.50 6.94
CA GLY A 10 1.13 -8.13 7.21
C GLY A 10 1.85 -7.51 8.42
N LYS A 11 3.02 -6.91 8.17
CA LYS A 11 3.84 -6.23 9.19
C LYS A 11 3.38 -4.79 9.50
N TYR A 12 2.38 -4.29 8.79
CA TYR A 12 1.92 -2.92 8.89
C TYR A 12 0.64 -2.80 9.73
N LEU A 13 0.64 -1.87 10.67
CA LEU A 13 -0.54 -1.50 11.44
C LEU A 13 -1.17 -0.24 10.83
N LEU A 14 -2.32 -0.39 10.19
CA LEU A 14 -3.09 0.69 9.59
C LEU A 14 -3.64 1.61 10.69
N ARG A 15 -3.39 2.91 10.56
CA ARG A 15 -3.81 3.93 11.54
C ARG A 15 -5.05 4.66 11.08
N SER A 16 -4.96 5.32 9.92
CA SER A 16 -6.02 6.16 9.36
C SER A 16 -5.97 6.15 7.84
N LYS A 17 -7.08 6.54 7.20
CA LYS A 17 -7.13 6.79 5.77
C LYS A 17 -6.56 8.17 5.47
N LEU A 18 -5.61 8.24 4.54
CA LEU A 18 -5.03 9.50 4.05
C LEU A 18 -5.79 10.02 2.82
N GLY A 19 -6.28 9.12 1.97
CA GLY A 19 -7.02 9.52 0.77
C GLY A 19 -7.55 8.33 -0.03
N GLN A 20 -8.42 8.60 -0.98
CA GLN A 20 -8.94 7.61 -1.93
C GLN A 20 -9.09 8.25 -3.30
N GLY A 21 -8.73 7.50 -4.34
CA GLY A 21 -8.92 7.89 -5.72
C GLY A 21 -9.26 6.68 -6.58
N GLY A 22 -9.28 6.86 -7.91
CA GLY A 22 -9.72 5.83 -8.85
C GLY A 22 -8.95 4.50 -8.76
N MET A 23 -7.65 4.54 -8.41
CA MET A 23 -6.84 3.33 -8.30
C MET A 23 -7.00 2.59 -6.97
N GLY A 24 -7.51 3.24 -5.93
CA GLY A 24 -7.58 2.65 -4.59
C GLY A 24 -7.46 3.66 -3.45
N THR A 25 -7.12 3.14 -2.27
CA THR A 25 -7.08 3.90 -1.01
C THR A 25 -5.67 3.95 -0.45
N VAL A 26 -5.28 5.10 0.08
CA VAL A 26 -4.00 5.30 0.76
C VAL A 26 -4.26 5.42 2.27
N TYR A 27 -3.49 4.67 3.06
CA TYR A 27 -3.57 4.65 4.51
C TYR A 27 -2.24 5.10 5.13
N LEU A 28 -2.32 5.82 6.25
CA LEU A 28 -1.21 5.97 7.17
C LEU A 28 -1.09 4.66 7.94
N ALA A 29 0.13 4.14 8.02
CA ALA A 29 0.41 2.92 8.76
C ALA A 29 1.74 3.01 9.49
N THR A 30 1.91 2.15 10.50
CA THR A 30 3.20 1.94 11.16
C THR A 30 3.79 0.62 10.68
N ASP A 31 5.01 0.64 10.13
CA ASP A 31 5.81 -0.57 9.95
C ASP A 31 6.24 -1.06 11.34
N THR A 32 5.69 -2.18 11.80
CA THR A 32 5.94 -2.69 13.16
C THR A 32 7.34 -3.25 13.34
N ARG A 33 8.05 -3.60 12.26
CA ARG A 33 9.43 -4.11 12.32
C ARG A 33 10.44 -2.97 12.38
N LEU A 34 10.27 -1.97 11.51
CA LEU A 34 11.18 -0.83 11.41
C LEU A 34 10.77 0.36 12.28
N LYS A 35 9.61 0.28 12.94
CA LYS A 35 9.05 1.32 13.84
C LYS A 35 8.98 2.71 13.20
N ARG A 36 8.57 2.78 11.93
CA ARG A 36 8.41 4.03 11.17
C ARG A 36 7.01 4.17 10.59
N GLU A 37 6.61 5.40 10.35
CA GLU A 37 5.38 5.70 9.62
C GLU A 37 5.59 5.52 8.11
N VAL A 38 4.58 4.95 7.45
CA VAL A 38 4.56 4.70 6.02
C VAL A 38 3.17 4.99 5.45
N ALA A 39 3.13 5.35 4.17
CA ALA A 39 1.89 5.38 3.40
C ALA A 39 1.72 4.06 2.66
N ILE A 40 0.57 3.40 2.80
CA ILE A 40 0.25 2.16 2.10
C ILE A 40 -0.89 2.42 1.13
N LYS A 41 -0.62 2.24 -0.16
CA LYS A 41 -1.64 2.31 -1.21
C LYS A 41 -2.14 0.90 -1.49
N VAL A 42 -3.44 0.72 -1.37
CA VAL A 42 -4.15 -0.55 -1.54
C VAL A 42 -5.08 -0.41 -2.75
N LEU A 43 -5.05 -1.34 -3.72
CA LEU A 43 -5.98 -1.30 -4.85
C LEU A 43 -7.43 -1.46 -4.38
N SER A 44 -8.35 -0.84 -5.11
CA SER A 44 -9.77 -1.15 -4.95
C SER A 44 -10.05 -2.61 -5.31
N LYS A 45 -11.05 -3.22 -4.66
CA LYS A 45 -11.44 -4.62 -4.90
C LYS A 45 -11.80 -4.89 -6.37
N GLU A 46 -12.38 -3.92 -7.05
CA GLU A 46 -12.75 -3.99 -8.47
C GLU A 46 -11.51 -4.07 -9.35
N LEU A 47 -10.52 -3.21 -9.11
CA LEU A 47 -9.28 -3.20 -9.88
C LEU A 47 -8.35 -4.36 -9.55
N ALA A 48 -8.39 -4.87 -8.31
CA ALA A 48 -7.64 -6.05 -7.90
C ALA A 48 -8.06 -7.32 -8.68
N ARG A 49 -9.27 -7.34 -9.25
CA ARG A 49 -9.77 -8.42 -10.13
C ARG A 49 -9.42 -8.22 -11.60
N ASN A 50 -8.85 -7.08 -11.96
CA ASN A 50 -8.44 -6.76 -13.32
C ASN A 50 -6.92 -6.90 -13.45
N ASP A 51 -6.48 -7.96 -14.12
CA ASP A 51 -5.06 -8.26 -14.32
C ASP A 51 -4.28 -7.11 -14.97
N ALA A 52 -4.89 -6.35 -15.87
CA ALA A 52 -4.22 -5.20 -16.49
C ALA A 52 -3.97 -4.08 -15.48
N ALA A 53 -4.93 -3.83 -14.58
CA ALA A 53 -4.79 -2.86 -13.50
C ALA A 53 -3.74 -3.29 -12.48
N VAL A 54 -3.75 -4.56 -12.07
CA VAL A 54 -2.73 -5.14 -11.17
C VAL A 54 -1.34 -5.05 -11.79
N LYS A 55 -1.18 -5.45 -13.06
CA LYS A 55 0.10 -5.33 -13.79
C LYS A 55 0.59 -3.88 -13.86
N ARG A 56 -0.31 -2.94 -14.12
CA ARG A 56 0.02 -1.50 -14.14
C ARG A 56 0.49 -1.02 -12.76
N PHE A 57 -0.24 -1.37 -11.71
CA PHE A 57 0.12 -1.00 -10.34
C PHE A 57 1.50 -1.52 -9.94
N LEU A 58 1.77 -2.80 -10.18
CA LEU A 58 3.06 -3.41 -9.88
C LEU A 58 4.19 -2.78 -10.72
N ARG A 59 3.92 -2.42 -11.98
CA ARG A 59 4.89 -1.73 -12.84
C ARG A 59 5.26 -0.36 -12.30
N GLU A 60 4.27 0.43 -11.88
CA GLU A 60 4.48 1.76 -11.29
C GLU A 60 5.27 1.65 -9.97
N ALA A 61 4.92 0.70 -9.11
CA ALA A 61 5.63 0.44 -7.87
C ALA A 61 7.12 0.10 -8.11
N ARG A 62 7.40 -0.81 -9.06
CA ARG A 62 8.79 -1.17 -9.44
C ARG A 62 9.56 -0.02 -10.05
N ALA A 63 8.90 0.83 -10.86
CA ALA A 63 9.54 2.00 -11.44
C ALA A 63 9.94 3.00 -10.35
N ALA A 64 9.02 3.29 -9.41
CA ALA A 64 9.28 4.19 -8.29
C ALA A 64 10.34 3.63 -7.32
N ALA A 65 10.36 2.32 -7.05
CA ALA A 65 11.37 1.67 -6.20
C ALA A 65 12.81 1.79 -6.74
N ARG A 66 12.98 2.02 -8.05
CA ARG A 66 14.30 2.23 -8.67
C ARG A 66 14.80 3.66 -8.53
N LEU A 67 13.95 4.60 -8.13
CA LEU A 67 14.32 5.99 -7.94
C LEU A 67 14.77 6.20 -6.49
N ASN A 68 16.01 6.65 -6.31
CA ASN A 68 16.53 7.06 -5.02
C ASN A 68 16.94 8.54 -5.11
N HIS A 69 16.02 9.43 -4.74
CA HIS A 69 16.23 10.88 -4.81
C HIS A 69 15.44 11.58 -3.69
N PRO A 70 16.01 12.60 -3.01
CA PRO A 70 15.36 13.25 -1.85
C PRO A 70 13.99 13.86 -2.15
N ASN A 71 13.76 14.27 -3.40
CA ASN A 71 12.49 14.88 -3.85
C ASN A 71 11.52 13.87 -4.49
N VAL A 72 11.79 12.57 -4.42
CA VAL A 72 10.92 11.52 -4.95
C VAL A 72 10.54 10.58 -3.83
N VAL A 73 9.25 10.26 -3.73
CA VAL A 73 8.76 9.30 -2.73
C VAL A 73 9.29 7.91 -3.09
N GLY A 74 10.09 7.35 -2.19
CA GLY A 74 10.60 5.98 -2.32
C GLY A 74 9.53 4.94 -2.05
N VAL A 75 9.55 3.85 -2.82
CA VAL A 75 8.74 2.66 -2.56
C VAL A 75 9.60 1.63 -1.82
N TYR A 76 9.17 1.25 -0.63
CA TYR A 76 9.92 0.34 0.24
C TYR A 76 9.56 -1.13 0.08
N ASP A 77 8.33 -1.41 -0.37
CA ASP A 77 7.76 -2.75 -0.38
C ASP A 77 6.59 -2.81 -1.36
N VAL A 78 6.31 -4.00 -1.88
CA VAL A 78 5.11 -4.32 -2.65
C VAL A 78 4.73 -5.76 -2.35
N ASP A 79 3.50 -5.98 -1.90
CA ASP A 79 3.03 -7.28 -1.45
C ASP A 79 1.59 -7.51 -1.92
N GLN A 80 1.15 -8.77 -1.91
CA GLN A 80 -0.22 -9.15 -2.24
C GLN A 80 -0.72 -10.08 -1.15
N GLN A 81 -1.68 -9.61 -0.34
CA GLN A 81 -2.20 -10.38 0.79
C GLN A 81 -3.70 -10.64 0.61
N ARG A 82 -4.10 -11.92 0.68
CA ARG A 82 -5.51 -12.37 0.58
C ARG A 82 -6.27 -11.80 -0.64
N GLY A 83 -5.60 -11.66 -1.79
CA GLY A 83 -6.21 -11.11 -3.01
C GLY A 83 -6.38 -9.59 -3.01
N VAL A 84 -5.76 -8.90 -2.05
CA VAL A 84 -5.63 -7.44 -2.03
C VAL A 84 -4.16 -7.11 -2.29
N CYS A 85 -3.89 -6.50 -3.45
CA CYS A 85 -2.61 -5.84 -3.75
C CYS A 85 -2.61 -4.43 -3.16
#